data_AF-A0A0C5WYH2-F1
#
_entry.id   AF-A0A0C5WYH2-F1
#
_cell.length_a   1.000
_cell.length_b   1.000
_cell.length_c   1.000
_cell.angle_alpha   90.00
_cell.angle_beta   90.00
_cell.angle_gamma   90.00
#
_symmetry.space_group_name_H-M   'P 1'
#
loop_
_entity.id
_entity.type
_entity.pdbx_description
1 polymer ?
#
loop_
_entity_poly.entity_id
_entity_poly.type
_entity_poly.pdbx_seq_one_letter_code
_entity_poly.pdbx_strand_id
1 'polypeptide(L)'
;MTTPTYCTSCGHELGIGRFCTNCGQPVPGRHPEAAPSSGAPAAVTAVVPPPTGQLPPAARYPLYADGTPPPAPTAPTAPPQYAPPPGPPVAPAPAPGGRSRLPWVIAVVVVALVAGVGAFLVVSAGGDDSPSKKDRASDGGSPRASDPEPSSPVEPDSTGTGGPVEPPVPGDVVELTAGASAQVPATAPASRDRDNRPVTFDAKNMLDDRPRTSWRMAGDGTGASLTFDLGQEVVLTEVGLINGYAKVDGADNWYRANRRIRTVQWEFDDGTRITQDLTDRRTVQLIPVGPVVTTRVVLHLVTVTPPGRGPNGRDYTAISEVRFRGASS
;
A
#
# COMPACT_ATOMS: atom_id res chain seq x y z
N MET A 1 -42.91 14.20 -15.81
CA MET A 1 -41.80 13.49 -15.13
C MET A 1 -41.00 14.53 -14.38
N THR A 2 -40.95 14.46 -13.06
CA THR A 2 -40.20 15.41 -12.23
C THR A 2 -38.71 15.22 -12.50
N THR A 3 -38.02 16.25 -12.96
CA THR A 3 -36.58 16.17 -13.23
C THR A 3 -35.86 15.86 -11.91
N PRO A 4 -35.02 14.81 -11.83
CA PRO A 4 -34.30 14.51 -10.59
C PRO A 4 -33.36 15.67 -10.24
N THR A 5 -33.44 16.13 -8.98
CA THR A 5 -32.57 17.15 -8.38
C THR A 5 -31.28 16.57 -7.82
N TYR A 6 -31.20 15.24 -7.63
CA TYR A 6 -30.04 14.54 -7.09
C TYR A 6 -29.62 13.36 -7.97
N CYS A 7 -28.32 13.07 -7.98
CA CYS A 7 -27.74 11.97 -8.74
C CYS A 7 -28.12 10.64 -8.09
N THR A 8 -28.76 9.74 -8.85
CA THR A 8 -29.15 8.42 -8.37
C THR A 8 -27.97 7.49 -8.08
N SER A 9 -26.78 7.80 -8.60
CA SER A 9 -25.56 7.00 -8.37
C SER A 9 -24.74 7.43 -7.16
N CYS A 10 -24.66 8.74 -6.85
CA CYS A 10 -23.79 9.24 -5.77
C CYS A 10 -24.47 10.21 -4.78
N GLY A 11 -25.75 10.53 -4.96
CA GLY A 11 -26.50 11.42 -4.06
C GLY A 11 -26.17 12.92 -4.17
N HIS A 12 -25.24 13.32 -5.03
CA HIS A 12 -24.88 14.74 -5.22
C HIS A 12 -25.99 15.53 -5.94
N GLU A 13 -26.15 16.80 -5.58
CA GLU A 13 -27.10 17.70 -6.24
C GLU A 13 -26.74 17.90 -7.72
N LEU A 14 -27.73 17.80 -8.59
CA LEU A 14 -27.54 17.86 -10.04
C LEU A 14 -27.64 19.30 -10.54
N GLY A 15 -26.55 19.81 -11.10
CA GLY A 15 -26.55 21.06 -11.89
C GLY A 15 -27.26 20.90 -13.24
N ILE A 16 -27.10 21.86 -14.15
CA ILE A 16 -27.74 21.87 -15.49
C ILE A 16 -27.13 20.89 -16.51
N GLY A 17 -26.07 20.17 -16.14
CA GLY A 17 -25.32 19.27 -17.02
C GLY A 17 -26.06 17.98 -17.42
N ARG A 18 -25.58 17.35 -18.50
CA ARG A 18 -26.00 16.00 -18.92
C ARG A 18 -25.36 14.87 -18.09
N PHE A 19 -24.29 15.17 -17.36
CA PHE A 19 -23.56 14.28 -16.46
C PHE A 19 -23.47 14.90 -15.05
N CYS A 20 -23.36 14.06 -14.03
CA CYS A 20 -23.10 14.51 -12.66
C CYS A 20 -21.67 15.06 -12.55
N THR A 21 -21.50 16.26 -12.01
CA THR A 21 -20.19 16.90 -11.81
C THR A 21 -19.33 16.25 -10.74
N ASN A 22 -19.93 15.43 -9.87
CA ASN A 22 -19.22 14.74 -8.80
C ASN A 22 -18.74 13.33 -9.22
N CYS A 23 -19.61 12.51 -9.83
CA CYS A 23 -19.27 11.12 -10.17
C CYS A 23 -19.18 10.82 -11.69
N GLY A 24 -19.50 11.77 -12.56
CA GLY A 24 -19.39 11.62 -14.02
C GLY A 24 -20.48 10.77 -14.68
N GLN A 25 -21.41 10.17 -13.92
CA GLN A 25 -22.48 9.36 -14.47
C GLN A 25 -23.52 10.19 -15.24
N PRO A 26 -24.11 9.67 -16.33
CA PRO A 26 -25.13 10.37 -17.11
C PRO A 26 -26.42 10.55 -16.29
N VAL A 27 -27.06 11.71 -16.44
CA VAL A 27 -28.33 12.01 -15.76
C VAL A 27 -29.50 11.44 -16.57
N PRO A 28 -30.33 10.54 -16.00
CA PRO A 28 -31.50 9.99 -16.68
C PRO A 28 -32.43 11.09 -17.23
N GLY A 29 -32.85 10.95 -18.48
CA GLY A 29 -33.71 11.92 -19.17
C GLY A 29 -32.99 13.17 -19.70
N ARG A 30 -31.70 13.39 -19.38
CA ARG A 30 -30.88 14.47 -19.96
C ARG A 30 -29.80 13.97 -20.91
N HIS A 31 -29.38 12.71 -20.74
CA HIS A 31 -28.53 12.01 -21.69
C HIS A 31 -29.39 11.10 -22.59
N PRO A 32 -29.28 11.18 -23.93
CA PRO A 32 -30.13 10.43 -24.87
C PRO A 32 -30.06 8.90 -24.69
N GLU A 33 -28.98 8.40 -24.11
CA GLU A 33 -28.71 6.97 -23.94
C GLU A 33 -29.01 6.44 -22.53
N ALA A 34 -29.42 7.30 -21.59
CA ALA A 34 -29.67 6.91 -20.20
C ALA A 34 -31.11 6.42 -19.94
N ALA A 35 -31.79 5.88 -20.95
CA ALA A 35 -33.05 5.18 -20.74
C ALA A 35 -32.76 3.78 -20.15
N PRO A 36 -33.48 3.33 -19.11
CA PRO A 36 -33.31 1.98 -18.60
C PRO A 36 -33.77 0.99 -19.67
N SER A 37 -32.87 0.11 -20.12
CA SER A 37 -33.23 -1.03 -20.96
C SER A 37 -34.16 -1.96 -20.17
N SER A 38 -35.46 -1.83 -20.42
CA SER A 38 -36.45 -2.83 -20.03
C SER A 38 -36.14 -4.14 -20.74
N GLY A 39 -35.99 -5.20 -19.96
CA GLY A 39 -35.58 -6.52 -20.43
C GLY A 39 -36.47 -7.11 -21.51
N ALA A 40 -35.83 -7.59 -22.58
CA ALA A 40 -36.31 -8.67 -23.43
C ALA A 40 -35.06 -9.40 -23.97
N PRO A 41 -35.02 -10.74 -24.00
CA PRO A 41 -33.88 -11.46 -24.56
C PRO A 41 -33.90 -11.29 -26.09
N ALA A 42 -32.95 -10.53 -26.63
CA ALA A 42 -32.73 -10.47 -28.06
C ALA A 42 -32.18 -11.83 -28.52
N ALA A 43 -32.91 -12.46 -29.45
CA ALA A 43 -32.46 -13.66 -30.14
C ALA A 43 -31.08 -13.41 -30.75
N VAL A 44 -30.15 -14.33 -30.46
CA VAL A 44 -28.78 -14.30 -30.96
C VAL A 44 -28.83 -14.63 -32.45
N THR A 45 -28.79 -13.63 -33.31
CA THR A 45 -28.48 -13.84 -34.72
C THR A 45 -27.00 -14.23 -34.79
N ALA A 46 -26.72 -15.46 -35.24
CA ALA A 46 -25.36 -15.94 -35.43
C ALA A 46 -24.59 -14.99 -36.36
N VAL A 47 -23.57 -14.33 -35.83
CA VAL A 47 -22.62 -13.54 -36.62
C VAL A 47 -21.70 -14.53 -37.32
N VAL A 48 -21.83 -14.60 -38.64
CA VAL A 48 -20.90 -15.33 -39.50
C VAL A 48 -19.53 -14.63 -39.41
N PRO A 49 -18.43 -15.34 -39.07
CA PRO A 49 -17.11 -14.73 -39.07
C PRO A 49 -16.67 -14.38 -40.50
N PRO A 50 -15.99 -13.25 -40.73
CA PRO A 50 -15.47 -12.92 -42.05
C PRO A 50 -14.34 -13.89 -42.46
N PRO A 51 -14.16 -14.14 -43.78
CA PRO A 51 -13.12 -15.04 -44.27
C PRO A 51 -11.72 -14.50 -43.94
N THR A 52 -10.92 -15.30 -43.24
CA THR A 52 -9.50 -15.07 -43.01
C THR A 52 -8.72 -15.39 -44.28
N GLY A 53 -8.23 -14.37 -44.99
CA GLY A 53 -7.39 -14.63 -46.17
C GLY A 53 -6.96 -13.45 -47.05
N GLN A 54 -7.40 -12.22 -46.80
CA GLN A 54 -6.92 -11.06 -47.56
C GLN A 54 -6.03 -10.18 -46.69
N LEU A 55 -4.72 -10.19 -46.99
CA LEU A 55 -3.81 -9.14 -46.56
C LEU A 55 -4.38 -7.79 -47.04
N PRO A 56 -4.50 -6.78 -46.17
CA PRO A 56 -4.92 -5.45 -46.61
C PRO A 56 -3.90 -4.91 -47.63
N PRO A 57 -4.33 -4.18 -48.66
CA PRO A 57 -3.40 -3.52 -49.57
C PRO A 57 -2.53 -2.55 -48.76
N ALA A 58 -1.24 -2.50 -49.10
CA ALA A 58 -0.30 -1.56 -48.51
C ALA A 58 -0.88 -0.14 -48.55
N ALA A 59 -0.81 0.56 -47.42
CA ALA A 59 -1.25 1.95 -47.30
C ALA A 59 -0.55 2.79 -48.38
N ARG A 60 -1.30 3.24 -49.37
CA ARG A 60 -0.85 4.25 -50.31
C ARG A 60 -0.89 5.59 -49.57
N TYR A 61 0.29 6.08 -49.18
CA TYR A 61 0.47 7.44 -48.68
C TYR A 61 -0.07 8.45 -49.73
N PRO A 62 -0.78 9.52 -49.31
CA PRO A 62 -1.24 10.53 -50.25
C PRO A 62 -0.08 11.30 -50.87
N LEU A 63 -0.21 11.47 -52.19
CA LEU A 63 0.63 12.22 -53.12
C LEU A 63 0.77 13.70 -52.71
N TYR A 64 1.82 14.04 -51.96
CA TYR A 64 2.40 15.38 -51.90
C TYR A 64 3.92 15.27 -51.71
N ALA A 65 4.64 14.86 -52.76
CA ALA A 65 6.10 14.83 -52.74
C ALA A 65 6.72 15.23 -54.09
N ASP A 66 6.09 16.16 -54.82
CA ASP A 66 6.71 16.86 -55.96
C ASP A 66 6.57 18.39 -55.82
N GLY A 67 6.79 18.89 -54.59
CA GLY A 67 7.01 20.32 -54.33
C GLY A 67 8.50 20.58 -54.21
N THR A 68 9.01 21.53 -54.98
CA THR A 68 10.36 22.10 -54.83
C THR A 68 10.67 22.38 -53.35
N PRO A 69 11.87 22.05 -52.84
CA PRO A 69 12.21 22.34 -51.44
C PRO A 69 12.12 23.85 -51.17
N PRO A 70 11.44 24.29 -50.10
CA PRO A 70 11.57 25.67 -49.65
C PRO A 70 13.02 25.94 -49.21
N PRO A 71 13.53 27.17 -49.36
CA PRO A 71 14.88 27.51 -48.90
C PRO A 71 15.03 27.22 -47.40
N ALA A 72 16.20 26.71 -47.02
CA ALA A 72 16.51 26.36 -45.65
C ALA A 72 16.26 27.56 -44.70
N PRO A 73 15.65 27.34 -43.52
CA PRO A 73 15.54 28.40 -42.52
C PRO A 73 16.93 28.82 -42.06
N THR A 74 17.19 30.12 -42.08
CA THR A 74 18.37 30.74 -41.47
C THR A 74 18.42 30.36 -39.99
N ALA A 75 19.58 29.92 -39.53
CA ALA A 75 19.82 29.61 -38.13
C ALA A 75 19.45 30.82 -37.24
N PRO A 76 18.73 30.64 -36.12
CA PRO A 76 18.50 31.70 -35.16
C PRO A 76 19.84 32.20 -34.62
N THR A 77 20.05 33.51 -34.66
CA THR A 77 21.13 34.17 -33.93
C THR A 77 20.99 33.84 -32.44
N ALA A 78 22.08 33.39 -31.81
CA ALA A 78 22.11 33.12 -30.38
C ALA A 78 21.63 34.37 -29.60
N PRO A 79 20.77 34.21 -28.57
CA PRO A 79 20.37 35.33 -27.73
C PRO A 79 21.59 35.88 -26.98
N PRO A 80 21.64 37.19 -26.68
CA PRO A 80 22.72 37.76 -25.88
C PRO A 80 22.76 37.08 -24.51
N GLN A 81 23.97 36.64 -24.10
CA GLN A 81 24.19 36.09 -22.78
C GLN A 81 23.96 37.20 -21.74
N TYR A 82 22.82 37.12 -21.04
CA TYR A 82 22.58 37.97 -19.87
C TYR A 82 23.48 37.46 -18.74
N ALA A 83 24.42 38.31 -18.30
CA ALA A 83 25.12 38.07 -17.05
C ALA A 83 24.10 38.07 -15.89
N PRO A 84 24.15 37.11 -14.96
CA PRO A 84 23.25 37.11 -13.82
C PRO A 84 23.49 38.36 -12.96
N PRO A 85 22.44 39.00 -12.42
CA PRO A 85 22.61 40.10 -11.49
C PRO A 85 23.36 39.61 -10.23
N PRO A 86 24.13 40.48 -9.56
CA PRO A 86 24.79 40.13 -8.30
C PRO A 86 23.75 39.69 -7.28
N GLY A 87 24.00 38.55 -6.65
CA GLY A 87 23.11 37.98 -5.63
C GLY A 87 22.98 38.91 -4.40
N PRO A 88 21.86 38.81 -3.66
CA PRO A 88 21.67 39.57 -2.42
C PRO A 88 22.74 39.19 -1.37
N PRO A 89 23.09 40.11 -0.45
CA PRO A 89 24.07 39.84 0.59
C PRO A 89 23.61 38.67 1.47
N VAL A 90 24.53 37.74 1.70
CA VAL A 90 24.35 36.58 2.58
C VAL A 90 24.03 37.09 3.99
N ALA A 91 22.86 36.73 4.51
CA ALA A 91 22.50 37.01 5.89
C ALA A 91 23.45 36.24 6.84
N PRO A 92 23.89 36.84 7.95
CA PRO A 92 24.78 36.18 8.90
C PRO A 92 24.10 34.96 9.53
N ALA A 93 24.89 33.90 9.72
CA ALA A 93 24.45 32.65 10.34
C ALA A 93 23.93 32.89 11.77
N PRO A 94 22.87 32.18 12.21
CA PRO A 94 22.38 32.29 13.58
C PRO A 94 23.40 31.71 14.57
N ALA A 95 23.61 32.44 15.66
CA ALA A 95 24.48 32.04 16.76
C ALA A 95 23.95 30.77 17.47
N PRO A 96 24.84 29.90 18.03
CA PRO A 96 24.42 28.69 18.72
C PRO A 96 23.63 29.03 20.00
N GLY A 97 22.35 28.65 20.02
CA GLY A 97 21.47 28.80 21.17
C GLY A 97 21.88 27.92 22.35
N GLY A 98 21.90 28.53 23.54
CA GLY A 98 22.27 27.90 24.80
C GLY A 98 21.38 26.69 25.17
N ARG A 99 22.04 25.62 25.61
CA ARG A 99 21.40 24.37 26.03
C ARG A 99 20.57 24.60 27.31
N SER A 100 19.25 24.50 27.19
CA SER A 100 18.32 24.51 28.32
C SER A 100 18.54 23.26 29.19
N ARG A 101 18.75 23.46 30.51
CA ARG A 101 18.96 22.40 31.52
C ARG A 101 17.70 21.64 31.93
N LEU A 102 16.60 21.80 31.18
CA LEU A 102 15.32 21.14 31.44
C LEU A 102 15.35 19.59 31.45
N PRO A 103 16.17 18.86 30.64
CA PRO A 103 16.09 17.40 30.63
C PRO A 103 16.66 16.74 31.89
N TRP A 104 17.51 17.44 32.67
CA TRP A 104 18.07 16.90 33.91
C TRP A 104 17.07 16.85 35.06
N VAL A 105 16.09 17.76 35.08
CA VAL A 105 15.05 17.78 36.13
C VAL A 105 14.08 16.60 35.95
N ILE A 106 13.75 16.24 34.71
CA ILE A 106 12.87 15.10 34.41
C ILE A 106 13.52 13.77 34.81
N ALA A 107 14.83 13.63 34.58
CA ALA A 107 15.56 12.42 34.96
C ALA A 107 15.57 12.19 36.48
N VAL A 108 15.72 13.24 37.29
CA VAL A 108 15.69 13.14 38.77
C VAL A 108 14.31 12.73 39.29
N VAL A 109 13.23 13.26 38.69
CA VAL A 109 11.86 12.92 39.09
C VAL A 109 11.53 11.46 38.79
N VAL A 110 11.98 10.92 37.66
CA VAL A 110 11.76 9.50 37.31
C VAL A 110 12.50 8.57 38.27
N VAL A 111 13.75 8.89 38.64
CA VAL A 111 14.52 8.08 39.59
C VAL A 111 13.86 8.07 40.98
N ALA A 112 13.34 9.21 41.44
CA ALA A 112 12.63 9.28 42.72
C ALA A 112 11.34 8.45 42.74
N LEU A 113 10.59 8.41 41.64
CA LEU A 113 9.38 7.59 41.51
C LEU A 113 9.69 6.09 41.52
N VAL A 114 10.75 5.65 40.84
CA VAL A 114 11.15 4.23 40.82
C VAL A 114 11.62 3.77 42.21
N ALA A 115 12.37 4.61 42.92
CA ALA A 115 12.80 4.29 44.29
C ALA A 115 11.63 4.21 45.27
N GLY A 116 10.63 5.10 45.15
CA GLY A 116 9.43 5.10 45.99
C GLY A 116 8.58 3.84 45.81
N VAL A 117 8.38 3.40 44.56
CA VAL A 117 7.61 2.18 44.25
C VAL A 117 8.34 0.92 44.73
N GLY A 118 9.68 0.87 44.60
CA GLY A 118 10.48 -0.24 45.10
C GLY A 118 10.42 -0.38 46.62
N ALA A 119 10.47 0.73 47.36
CA ALA A 119 10.37 0.72 48.81
C ALA A 119 8.99 0.28 49.31
N PHE A 120 7.91 0.67 48.60
CA PHE A 120 6.55 0.28 48.95
C PHE A 120 6.32 -1.22 48.82
N LEU A 121 6.81 -1.85 47.75
CA LEU A 121 6.64 -3.29 47.51
C LEU A 121 7.39 -4.17 48.52
N VAL A 122 8.55 -3.73 49.01
CA VAL A 122 9.34 -4.45 50.02
C VAL A 122 8.68 -4.39 51.41
N VAL A 123 8.02 -3.28 51.75
CA VAL A 123 7.33 -3.13 53.04
C VAL A 123 5.98 -3.87 53.04
N SER A 124 5.31 -3.99 51.91
CA SER A 124 4.01 -4.69 51.82
C SER A 124 4.09 -6.23 51.75
N ALA A 125 5.28 -6.80 51.55
CA ALA A 125 5.46 -8.26 51.39
C ALA A 125 6.00 -8.98 52.64
N GLY A 126 6.23 -8.28 53.76
CA GLY A 126 6.71 -8.87 55.01
C GLY A 126 5.57 -9.12 56.00
N GLY A 127 5.01 -10.33 56.01
CA GLY A 127 3.96 -10.73 56.95
C GLY A 127 3.87 -12.25 57.15
N ASP A 128 4.40 -12.68 58.29
CA ASP A 128 4.05 -13.85 59.13
C ASP A 128 4.62 -15.26 58.83
N ASP A 129 5.69 -15.56 59.59
CA ASP A 129 6.11 -16.88 60.05
C ASP A 129 5.13 -17.46 61.10
N SER A 130 4.84 -18.76 61.02
CA SER A 130 4.67 -19.62 62.21
C SER A 130 4.80 -21.12 61.86
N PRO A 131 5.63 -21.88 62.61
CA PRO A 131 5.90 -23.30 62.35
C PRO A 131 5.15 -24.24 63.31
N SER A 132 4.82 -25.47 62.89
CA SER A 132 5.13 -26.73 63.61
C SER A 132 4.37 -27.98 63.13
N LYS A 133 5.19 -29.00 62.79
CA LYS A 133 5.14 -30.42 63.20
C LYS A 133 4.11 -31.41 62.60
N LYS A 134 4.71 -32.34 61.84
CA LYS A 134 4.82 -33.81 62.03
C LYS A 134 3.88 -34.77 61.28
N ASP A 135 4.58 -35.60 60.49
CA ASP A 135 4.50 -37.06 60.33
C ASP A 135 3.19 -37.71 59.87
N ARG A 136 3.16 -38.19 58.61
CA ARG A 136 3.06 -39.64 58.30
C ARG A 136 3.20 -39.94 56.81
N ALA A 137 3.95 -41.01 56.54
CA ALA A 137 4.07 -41.68 55.25
C ALA A 137 2.74 -42.33 54.80
N SER A 138 2.45 -42.31 53.50
CA SER A 138 2.16 -43.51 52.70
C SER A 138 1.95 -43.14 51.22
N ASP A 139 2.77 -43.79 50.38
CA ASP A 139 2.41 -44.50 49.14
C ASP A 139 1.65 -43.80 47.99
N GLY A 140 2.13 -44.05 46.77
CA GLY A 140 1.30 -43.93 45.55
C GLY A 140 1.83 -43.04 44.43
N GLY A 141 2.77 -43.55 43.64
CA GLY A 141 2.69 -43.60 42.16
C GLY A 141 2.71 -42.33 41.28
N SER A 142 3.41 -42.49 40.14
CA SER A 142 3.30 -41.72 38.88
C SER A 142 4.26 -40.53 38.67
N PRO A 143 4.60 -40.17 37.41
CA PRO A 143 5.88 -40.55 36.83
C PRO A 143 6.79 -39.37 36.52
N ARG A 144 8.06 -39.75 36.29
CA ARG A 144 9.11 -39.09 35.52
C ARG A 144 8.67 -37.88 34.69
N ALA A 145 9.28 -36.75 35.01
CA ALA A 145 9.28 -35.52 34.22
C ALA A 145 9.61 -35.82 32.74
N SER A 146 8.71 -35.42 31.86
CA SER A 146 9.01 -35.19 30.45
C SER A 146 9.50 -33.76 30.32
N ASP A 147 10.64 -33.62 29.64
CA ASP A 147 11.20 -32.36 29.16
C ASP A 147 10.14 -31.51 28.43
N PRO A 148 10.22 -30.17 28.49
CA PRO A 148 9.41 -29.33 27.63
C PRO A 148 9.90 -29.49 26.17
N GLU A 149 9.07 -30.11 25.36
CA GLU A 149 9.18 -30.16 23.91
C GLU A 149 9.27 -28.73 23.34
N PRO A 150 10.13 -28.45 22.35
CA PRO A 150 10.23 -27.12 21.76
C PRO A 150 8.90 -26.78 21.08
N SER A 151 8.25 -25.72 21.59
CA SER A 151 7.02 -25.17 21.05
C SER A 151 7.15 -24.91 19.54
N SER A 152 6.33 -25.60 18.77
CA SER A 152 6.13 -25.36 17.34
C SER A 152 5.84 -23.88 17.09
N PRO A 153 6.30 -23.30 15.96
CA PRO A 153 5.93 -21.94 15.58
C PRO A 153 4.41 -21.85 15.47
N VAL A 154 3.83 -20.75 15.97
CA VAL A 154 2.43 -20.42 15.78
C VAL A 154 2.17 -20.34 14.27
N GLU A 155 1.46 -21.32 13.71
CA GLU A 155 0.98 -21.28 12.33
C GLU A 155 0.10 -20.03 12.15
N PRO A 156 0.29 -19.23 11.08
CA PRO A 156 -0.63 -18.16 10.78
C PRO A 156 -2.01 -18.75 10.43
N ASP A 157 -3.08 -18.03 10.74
CA ASP A 157 -4.48 -18.48 10.62
C ASP A 157 -4.84 -19.11 9.26
N SER A 158 -4.64 -20.43 9.09
CA SER A 158 -4.93 -21.14 7.84
C SER A 158 -6.33 -21.76 7.86
N THR A 159 -7.25 -21.19 7.08
CA THR A 159 -8.54 -21.81 6.69
C THR A 159 -8.55 -22.26 5.23
N GLY A 160 -7.38 -22.49 4.64
CA GLY A 160 -7.24 -22.91 3.24
C GLY A 160 -7.72 -24.33 2.99
N THR A 161 -8.10 -24.59 1.74
CA THR A 161 -8.53 -25.92 1.26
C THR A 161 -7.39 -26.69 0.57
N GLY A 162 -6.21 -26.07 0.46
CA GLY A 162 -5.03 -26.64 -0.16
C GLY A 162 -4.42 -27.77 0.67
N GLY A 163 -3.90 -28.80 -0.02
CA GLY A 163 -3.07 -29.82 0.62
C GLY A 163 -1.66 -29.27 0.94
N PRO A 164 -0.86 -30.01 1.74
CA PRO A 164 0.52 -29.63 2.03
C PRO A 164 1.34 -29.46 0.74
N VAL A 165 2.09 -28.37 0.64
CA VAL A 165 3.02 -28.07 -0.47
C VAL A 165 4.45 -28.27 0.02
N GLU A 166 5.29 -28.95 -0.77
CA GLU A 166 6.71 -29.10 -0.44
C GLU A 166 7.43 -27.74 -0.54
N PRO A 167 8.24 -27.34 0.46
CA PRO A 167 9.04 -26.13 0.37
C PRO A 167 10.02 -26.17 -0.80
N PRO A 168 10.21 -25.06 -1.53
CA PRO A 168 11.23 -24.99 -2.58
C PRO A 168 12.64 -25.09 -1.96
N VAL A 169 13.60 -25.55 -2.76
CA VAL A 169 15.01 -25.55 -2.37
C VAL A 169 15.43 -24.10 -2.05
N PRO A 170 16.11 -23.82 -0.92
CA PRO A 170 16.42 -22.45 -0.52
C PRO A 170 17.19 -21.62 -1.57
N GLY A 171 17.99 -22.28 -2.43
CA GLY A 171 18.73 -21.63 -3.52
C GLY A 171 17.86 -21.18 -4.71
N ASP A 172 16.65 -21.73 -4.83
CA ASP A 172 15.72 -21.46 -5.93
C ASP A 172 14.71 -20.34 -5.57
N VAL A 173 14.69 -19.90 -4.31
CA VAL A 173 13.82 -18.80 -3.85
C VAL A 173 14.33 -17.46 -4.36
N VAL A 174 13.56 -16.86 -5.27
CA VAL A 174 13.84 -15.59 -5.92
C VAL A 174 12.78 -14.52 -5.60
N GLU A 175 13.08 -13.28 -5.96
CA GLU A 175 12.11 -12.18 -5.92
C GLU A 175 11.21 -12.23 -7.16
N LEU A 176 9.90 -12.28 -6.96
CA LEU A 176 8.88 -12.48 -8.00
C LEU A 176 8.15 -11.18 -8.37
N THR A 177 8.30 -10.12 -7.57
CA THR A 177 7.51 -8.88 -7.68
C THR A 177 7.57 -8.22 -9.06
N ALA A 178 8.74 -8.21 -9.71
CA ALA A 178 8.91 -7.53 -11.00
C ALA A 178 8.10 -8.15 -12.14
N GLY A 179 7.74 -9.44 -12.02
CA GLY A 179 6.88 -10.13 -12.99
C GLY A 179 5.39 -9.97 -12.72
N ALA A 180 5.02 -9.42 -11.56
CA ALA A 180 3.63 -9.29 -11.16
C ALA A 180 2.94 -8.08 -11.79
N SER A 181 1.61 -8.12 -11.85
CA SER A 181 0.75 -6.97 -12.14
C SER A 181 -0.25 -6.74 -11.00
N ALA A 182 -0.78 -5.53 -10.88
CA ALA A 182 -1.67 -5.16 -9.79
C ALA A 182 -2.95 -4.49 -10.28
N GLN A 183 -4.08 -4.92 -9.73
CA GLN A 183 -5.37 -4.27 -9.81
C GLN A 183 -5.69 -3.64 -8.46
N VAL A 184 -6.12 -2.38 -8.47
CA VAL A 184 -6.31 -1.56 -7.28
C VAL A 184 -7.72 -0.97 -7.27
N PRO A 185 -8.30 -0.71 -6.08
CA PRO A 185 -9.69 -0.27 -5.96
C PRO A 185 -9.88 1.16 -6.49
N ALA A 186 -8.85 1.98 -6.39
CA ALA A 186 -8.80 3.34 -6.90
C ALA A 186 -7.35 3.81 -7.01
N THR A 187 -7.14 4.87 -7.80
CA THR A 187 -5.87 5.57 -7.88
C THR A 187 -6.11 7.06 -7.66
N ALA A 188 -5.31 7.67 -6.79
CA ALA A 188 -5.35 9.11 -6.54
C ALA A 188 -4.95 9.89 -7.80
N PRO A 189 -5.51 11.09 -8.02
CA PRO A 189 -5.05 11.97 -9.10
C PRO A 189 -3.55 12.25 -9.02
N ALA A 190 -2.92 12.42 -10.18
CA ALA A 190 -1.54 12.87 -10.25
C ALA A 190 -1.36 14.22 -9.55
N SER A 191 -0.15 14.45 -9.04
CA SER A 191 0.22 15.69 -8.37
C SER A 191 1.55 16.22 -8.91
N ARG A 192 2.12 17.21 -8.22
CA ARG A 192 3.44 17.75 -8.53
C ARG A 192 4.31 17.78 -7.29
N ASP A 193 5.60 17.55 -7.50
CA ASP A 193 6.61 17.75 -6.45
C ASP A 193 6.98 19.24 -6.29
N ARG A 194 7.93 19.53 -5.38
CA ARG A 194 8.39 20.89 -5.10
C ARG A 194 9.10 21.56 -6.29
N ASP A 195 9.62 20.76 -7.22
CA ASP A 195 10.25 21.22 -8.46
C ASP A 195 9.24 21.27 -9.61
N ASN A 196 7.94 21.19 -9.30
CA ASN A 196 6.82 21.19 -10.24
C ASN A 196 6.85 19.99 -11.23
N ARG A 197 7.59 18.92 -10.93
CA ARG A 197 7.59 17.69 -11.75
C ARG A 197 6.35 16.86 -11.47
N PRO A 198 5.75 16.22 -12.49
CA PRO A 198 4.58 15.37 -12.30
C PRO A 198 4.93 14.15 -11.44
N VAL A 199 4.01 13.79 -10.54
CA VAL A 199 4.07 12.59 -9.71
C VAL A 199 2.78 11.80 -9.91
N THR A 200 2.88 10.54 -10.34
CA THR A 200 1.75 9.63 -10.46
C THR A 200 1.74 8.61 -9.31
N PHE A 201 0.59 8.00 -9.08
CA PHE A 201 0.35 7.09 -7.96
C PHE A 201 -0.22 5.74 -8.41
N ASP A 202 0.16 5.32 -9.61
CA ASP A 202 -0.37 4.12 -10.26
C ASP A 202 0.03 2.84 -9.51
N ALA A 203 -0.74 1.77 -9.71
CA ALA A 203 -0.53 0.49 -9.04
C ALA A 203 0.89 -0.08 -9.23
N LYS A 204 1.46 0.11 -10.43
CA LYS A 204 2.83 -0.33 -10.77
C LYS A 204 3.90 0.23 -9.84
N ASN A 205 3.65 1.35 -9.17
CA ASN A 205 4.59 1.95 -8.23
C ASN A 205 4.77 1.09 -6.96
N MET A 206 3.91 0.09 -6.71
CA MET A 206 4.16 -0.88 -5.63
C MET A 206 5.14 -1.99 -6.05
N LEU A 207 5.43 -2.10 -7.35
CA LEU A 207 6.12 -3.23 -7.95
C LEU A 207 7.44 -2.80 -8.64
N ASP A 208 7.85 -1.53 -8.50
CA ASP A 208 8.93 -0.94 -9.29
C ASP A 208 10.30 -0.88 -8.60
N ASP A 209 10.42 -1.44 -7.38
CA ASP A 209 11.63 -1.44 -6.56
C ASP A 209 12.19 -0.03 -6.30
N ARG A 210 11.28 0.95 -6.17
CA ARG A 210 11.59 2.34 -5.82
C ARG A 210 10.77 2.76 -4.60
N PRO A 211 11.25 2.52 -3.38
CA PRO A 211 10.54 2.86 -2.13
C PRO A 211 10.08 4.32 -1.96
N ARG A 212 10.59 5.24 -2.78
CA ARG A 212 10.20 6.66 -2.80
C ARG A 212 9.04 6.97 -3.76
N THR A 213 8.57 6.01 -4.54
CA THR A 213 7.30 6.04 -5.27
C THR A 213 6.22 5.39 -4.39
N SER A 214 4.96 5.45 -4.83
CA SER A 214 3.88 4.71 -4.16
C SER A 214 2.67 4.61 -5.05
N TRP A 215 1.90 3.55 -4.89
CA TRP A 215 0.47 3.60 -5.16
C TRP A 215 -0.24 4.40 -4.06
N ARG A 216 -1.28 5.17 -4.42
CA ARG A 216 -2.14 5.89 -3.48
C ARG A 216 -3.60 5.82 -3.91
N MET A 217 -4.49 5.77 -2.94
CA MET A 217 -5.92 6.03 -3.10
C MET A 217 -6.39 7.15 -2.16
N ALA A 218 -7.41 7.90 -2.56
CA ALA A 218 -8.01 8.92 -1.72
C ALA A 218 -8.75 8.29 -0.53
N GLY A 219 -8.66 8.94 0.63
CA GLY A 219 -9.39 8.56 1.83
C GLY A 219 -8.83 7.34 2.56
N ASP A 220 -9.67 6.79 3.43
CA ASP A 220 -9.43 5.60 4.22
C ASP A 220 -9.55 4.34 3.34
N GLY A 221 -8.47 3.55 3.28
CA GLY A 221 -8.45 2.30 2.53
C GLY A 221 -8.94 1.09 3.31
N THR A 222 -9.38 1.24 4.56
CA THR A 222 -9.88 0.13 5.38
C THR A 222 -11.02 -0.61 4.67
N GLY A 223 -10.92 -1.94 4.62
CA GLY A 223 -11.85 -2.83 3.92
C GLY A 223 -11.63 -2.94 2.41
N ALA A 224 -10.70 -2.18 1.83
CA ALA A 224 -10.38 -2.29 0.41
C ALA A 224 -9.45 -3.47 0.14
N SER A 225 -9.51 -3.99 -1.09
CA SER A 225 -8.68 -5.11 -1.54
C SER A 225 -7.89 -4.74 -2.78
N LEU A 226 -6.65 -5.22 -2.85
CA LEU A 226 -5.78 -5.14 -4.02
C LEU A 226 -5.50 -6.56 -4.52
N THR A 227 -5.50 -6.74 -5.83
CA THR A 227 -5.22 -8.06 -6.43
C THR A 227 -3.91 -8.00 -7.19
N PHE A 228 -3.01 -8.93 -6.87
CA PHE A 228 -1.75 -9.12 -7.55
C PHE A 228 -1.81 -10.40 -8.36
N ASP A 229 -1.53 -10.32 -9.66
CA ASP A 229 -1.35 -11.46 -10.56
C ASP A 229 0.16 -11.69 -10.71
N LEU A 230 0.65 -12.88 -10.34
CA LEU A 230 2.07 -13.23 -10.37
C LEU A 230 2.54 -13.62 -11.79
N GLY A 231 1.62 -13.68 -12.75
CA GLY A 231 1.87 -13.98 -14.16
C GLY A 231 2.14 -15.45 -14.46
N GLN A 232 2.35 -16.27 -13.42
CA GLN A 232 2.60 -17.70 -13.49
C GLN A 232 2.24 -18.36 -12.15
N GLU A 233 2.11 -19.68 -12.15
CA GLU A 233 2.00 -20.46 -10.93
C GLU A 233 3.38 -20.55 -10.25
N VAL A 234 3.41 -20.24 -8.96
CA VAL A 234 4.64 -20.25 -8.15
C VAL A 234 4.37 -20.91 -6.81
N VAL A 235 5.43 -21.41 -6.18
CA VAL A 235 5.43 -21.71 -4.74
C VAL A 235 5.89 -20.46 -4.00
N LEU A 236 4.93 -19.68 -3.51
CA LEU A 236 5.18 -18.47 -2.72
C LEU A 236 5.58 -18.86 -1.29
N THR A 237 6.53 -18.14 -0.70
CA THR A 237 7.09 -18.47 0.64
C THR A 237 7.16 -17.28 1.58
N GLU A 238 7.32 -16.07 1.04
CA GLU A 238 7.29 -14.83 1.81
C GLU A 238 6.51 -13.74 1.07
N VAL A 239 5.83 -12.91 1.85
CA VAL A 239 5.16 -11.70 1.37
C VAL A 239 5.52 -10.52 2.26
N GLY A 240 5.40 -9.30 1.75
CA GLY A 240 5.58 -8.12 2.57
C GLY A 240 5.27 -6.82 1.85
N LEU A 241 5.27 -5.73 2.61
CA LEU A 241 5.06 -4.39 2.04
C LEU A 241 5.75 -3.28 2.81
N ILE A 242 5.81 -2.10 2.19
CA ILE A 242 6.06 -0.81 2.84
C ILE A 242 4.72 -0.09 3.03
N ASN A 243 4.30 0.05 4.28
CA ASN A 243 2.98 0.54 4.68
C ASN A 243 2.88 2.08 4.71
N GLY A 244 2.71 2.68 3.54
CA GLY A 244 2.55 4.13 3.38
C GLY A 244 3.42 4.68 2.27
N TYR A 245 3.37 6.00 2.08
CA TYR A 245 4.20 6.68 1.08
C TYR A 245 5.59 6.98 1.67
N ALA A 246 6.56 6.08 1.50
CA ALA A 246 7.87 6.10 2.15
C ALA A 246 8.86 7.15 1.59
N LYS A 247 8.34 8.34 1.26
CA LYS A 247 9.11 9.47 0.76
C LYS A 247 9.33 10.54 1.84
N VAL A 248 10.52 11.11 1.87
CA VAL A 248 10.85 12.33 2.64
C VAL A 248 11.62 13.28 1.74
N ASP A 249 11.13 14.51 1.61
CA ASP A 249 11.71 15.55 0.77
C ASP A 249 11.99 16.81 1.61
N GLY A 250 13.23 16.96 2.05
CA GLY A 250 13.61 18.04 2.96
C GLY A 250 12.81 17.98 4.27
N ALA A 251 12.00 19.01 4.53
CA ALA A 251 11.13 19.07 5.70
C ALA A 251 9.82 18.29 5.54
N ASP A 252 9.42 17.90 4.33
CA ASP A 252 8.18 17.16 4.10
C ASP A 252 8.39 15.67 4.34
N ASN A 253 7.66 15.15 5.32
CA ASN A 253 7.60 13.72 5.58
C ASN A 253 6.28 13.15 5.06
N TRP A 254 6.29 12.68 3.80
CA TRP A 254 5.10 12.15 3.14
C TRP A 254 4.58 10.88 3.83
N TYR A 255 5.47 10.09 4.44
CA TYR A 255 5.10 8.91 5.21
C TYR A 255 4.28 9.25 6.46
N ARG A 256 4.60 10.37 7.12
CA ARG A 256 3.83 10.87 8.27
C ARG A 256 2.60 11.67 7.88
N ALA A 257 2.63 12.34 6.73
CA ALA A 257 1.53 13.12 6.18
C ALA A 257 0.34 12.26 5.73
N ASN A 258 0.63 11.15 5.05
CA ASN A 258 -0.38 10.23 4.55
C ASN A 258 -0.85 9.25 5.63
N ARG A 259 -1.94 8.53 5.32
CA ARG A 259 -2.38 7.38 6.11
C ARG A 259 -1.40 6.22 5.92
N ARG A 260 -1.25 5.40 6.96
CA ARG A 260 -0.43 4.19 6.96
C ARG A 260 -1.30 2.99 7.26
N ILE A 261 -1.06 1.89 6.57
CA ILE A 261 -1.75 0.63 6.83
C ILE A 261 -1.14 0.02 8.09
N ARG A 262 -1.98 -0.50 8.98
CA ARG A 262 -1.61 -1.05 10.29
C ARG A 262 -1.72 -2.56 10.31
N THR A 263 -2.74 -3.10 9.66
CA THR A 263 -2.94 -4.54 9.53
C THR A 263 -3.40 -4.82 8.12
N VAL A 264 -2.88 -5.90 7.54
CA VAL A 264 -3.34 -6.47 6.28
C VAL A 264 -3.65 -7.95 6.46
N GLN A 265 -4.40 -8.51 5.53
CA GLN A 265 -4.57 -9.95 5.40
C GLN A 265 -4.26 -10.34 3.95
N TRP A 266 -3.36 -11.31 3.79
CA TRP A 266 -2.97 -11.89 2.52
C TRP A 266 -3.81 -13.12 2.24
N GLU A 267 -4.52 -13.17 1.12
CA GLU A 267 -5.30 -14.31 0.67
C GLU A 267 -4.68 -14.92 -0.60
N PHE A 268 -4.62 -16.25 -0.65
CA PHE A 268 -4.05 -17.02 -1.76
C PHE A 268 -5.13 -17.86 -2.47
N ASP A 269 -4.80 -18.44 -3.62
CA ASP A 269 -5.77 -19.16 -4.47
C ASP A 269 -6.40 -20.39 -3.77
N ASP A 270 -5.72 -20.98 -2.78
CA ASP A 270 -6.24 -22.10 -1.97
C ASP A 270 -7.21 -21.67 -0.85
N GLY A 271 -7.42 -20.35 -0.68
CA GLY A 271 -8.23 -19.74 0.36
C GLY A 271 -7.51 -19.53 1.69
N THR A 272 -6.22 -19.86 1.80
CA THR A 272 -5.39 -19.56 2.96
C THR A 272 -5.31 -18.05 3.17
N ARG A 273 -5.42 -17.59 4.43
CA ARG A 273 -5.44 -16.16 4.79
C ARG A 273 -4.47 -15.83 5.91
N ILE A 274 -3.43 -15.07 5.63
CA ILE A 274 -2.40 -14.73 6.62
C ILE A 274 -2.50 -13.27 7.02
N THR A 275 -2.78 -13.02 8.29
CA THR A 275 -2.81 -11.68 8.85
C THR A 275 -1.40 -11.19 9.15
N GLN A 276 -1.09 -9.94 8.75
CA GLN A 276 0.17 -9.28 9.04
C GLN A 276 -0.08 -7.94 9.73
N ASP A 277 0.45 -7.80 10.95
CA ASP A 277 0.54 -6.52 11.63
C ASP A 277 1.81 -5.75 11.23
N LEU A 278 1.64 -4.45 10.97
CA LEU A 278 2.65 -3.58 10.39
C LEU A 278 3.02 -2.47 11.37
N THR A 279 4.33 -2.30 11.54
CA THR A 279 4.89 -1.19 12.31
C THR A 279 5.16 0.02 11.42
N ASP A 280 5.41 1.20 12.00
CA ASP A 280 5.76 2.41 11.24
C ASP A 280 7.20 2.33 10.71
N ARG A 281 7.42 1.58 9.62
CA ARG A 281 8.71 1.43 8.94
C ARG A 281 8.59 1.79 7.46
N ARG A 282 9.62 2.46 6.96
CA ARG A 282 9.76 2.86 5.54
C ARG A 282 10.59 1.84 4.73
N THR A 283 10.65 0.61 5.22
CA THR A 283 11.36 -0.53 4.63
C THR A 283 10.40 -1.70 4.56
N VAL A 284 10.61 -2.62 3.62
CA VAL A 284 9.71 -3.77 3.45
C VAL A 284 9.65 -4.56 4.76
N GLN A 285 8.44 -4.90 5.19
CA GLN A 285 8.19 -5.78 6.32
C GLN A 285 7.74 -7.13 5.75
N LEU A 286 8.68 -8.07 5.66
CA LEU A 286 8.42 -9.44 5.19
C LEU A 286 7.90 -10.31 6.34
N ILE A 287 7.01 -11.24 6.00
CA ILE A 287 6.63 -12.37 6.84
C ILE A 287 6.74 -13.68 6.04
N PRO A 288 7.12 -14.79 6.69
CA PRO A 288 6.96 -16.10 6.10
C PRO A 288 5.46 -16.41 5.99
N VAL A 289 5.07 -17.05 4.88
CA VAL A 289 3.69 -17.52 4.65
C VAL A 289 3.58 -19.03 4.57
N GLY A 290 4.72 -19.74 4.66
CA GLY A 290 4.80 -21.15 4.29
C GLY A 290 4.75 -21.34 2.76
N PRO A 291 5.07 -22.53 2.25
CA PRO A 291 4.94 -22.80 0.83
C PRO A 291 3.46 -22.84 0.43
N VAL A 292 3.06 -21.95 -0.48
CA VAL A 292 1.70 -21.90 -1.03
C VAL A 292 1.79 -21.83 -2.55
N VAL A 293 1.17 -22.80 -3.25
CA VAL A 293 1.02 -22.75 -4.70
C VAL A 293 -0.04 -21.71 -5.03
N THR A 294 0.33 -20.67 -5.77
CA THR A 294 -0.62 -19.63 -6.15
C THR A 294 -0.23 -18.94 -7.45
N THR A 295 -1.23 -18.43 -8.17
CA THR A 295 -1.07 -17.52 -9.32
C THR A 295 -1.42 -16.09 -8.94
N ARG A 296 -2.21 -15.92 -7.88
CA ARG A 296 -2.76 -14.65 -7.44
C ARG A 296 -2.59 -14.45 -5.94
N VAL A 297 -2.42 -13.20 -5.54
CA VAL A 297 -2.46 -12.79 -4.14
C VAL A 297 -3.47 -11.67 -3.99
N VAL A 298 -4.43 -11.80 -3.09
CA VAL A 298 -5.35 -10.72 -2.72
C VAL A 298 -4.89 -10.13 -1.39
N LEU A 299 -4.60 -8.83 -1.38
CA LEU A 299 -4.23 -8.09 -0.19
C LEU A 299 -5.43 -7.31 0.32
N HIS A 300 -5.93 -7.68 1.49
CA HIS A 300 -6.99 -6.96 2.18
C HIS A 300 -6.40 -5.94 3.14
N LEU A 301 -6.84 -4.69 3.04
CA LEU A 301 -6.45 -3.62 3.96
C LEU A 301 -7.36 -3.67 5.19
N VAL A 302 -6.90 -4.29 6.28
CA VAL A 302 -7.73 -4.55 7.47
C VAL A 302 -7.87 -3.31 8.34
N THR A 303 -6.76 -2.60 8.60
CA THR A 303 -6.81 -1.34 9.36
C THR A 303 -5.85 -0.30 8.79
N VAL A 304 -6.30 0.95 8.78
CA VAL A 304 -5.52 2.11 8.28
C VAL A 304 -5.58 3.24 9.31
N THR A 305 -4.50 4.00 9.46
CA THR A 305 -4.50 5.16 10.38
C THR A 305 -5.39 6.30 9.88
N PRO A 306 -5.79 7.22 10.78
CA PRO A 306 -6.15 8.58 10.38
C PRO A 306 -5.03 9.25 9.56
N PRO A 307 -5.33 10.29 8.78
CA PRO A 307 -4.30 11.05 8.08
C PRO A 307 -3.38 11.78 9.07
N GLY A 308 -2.21 12.21 8.58
CA GLY A 308 -1.29 13.04 9.36
C GLY A 308 -1.99 14.33 9.86
N ARG A 309 -1.61 14.79 11.05
CA ARG A 309 -2.18 16.01 11.64
C ARG A 309 -1.58 17.27 11.00
N GLY A 310 -2.33 18.37 11.07
CA GLY A 310 -1.88 19.71 10.65
C GLY A 310 -2.02 19.98 9.14
N PRO A 311 -1.51 21.12 8.65
CA PRO A 311 -1.74 21.59 7.28
C PRO A 311 -1.11 20.68 6.21
N ASN A 312 -0.11 19.89 6.59
CA ASN A 312 0.53 18.92 5.71
C ASN A 312 -0.12 17.54 5.75
N GLY A 313 -1.21 17.36 6.52
CA GLY A 313 -2.01 16.13 6.49
C GLY A 313 -2.51 15.82 5.09
N ARG A 314 -2.44 14.56 4.69
CA ARG A 314 -2.89 14.07 3.39
C ARG A 314 -3.83 12.89 3.62
N ASP A 315 -5.07 13.06 3.18
CA ASP A 315 -6.10 12.04 3.31
C ASP A 315 -6.01 11.01 2.18
N TYR A 316 -4.93 10.22 2.22
CA TYR A 316 -4.67 9.17 1.25
C TYR A 316 -4.03 7.97 1.91
N THR A 317 -4.52 6.78 1.56
CA THR A 317 -3.90 5.50 1.87
C THR A 317 -2.87 5.18 0.80
N ALA A 318 -1.74 4.61 1.20
CA ALA A 318 -0.60 4.43 0.32
C ALA A 318 0.15 3.13 0.60
N ILE A 319 0.75 2.56 -0.43
CA ILE A 319 1.70 1.45 -0.36
C ILE A 319 2.87 1.83 -1.27
N SER A 320 4.07 1.87 -0.70
CA SER A 320 5.28 2.19 -1.47
C SER A 320 5.85 0.99 -2.20
N GLU A 321 5.82 -0.20 -1.59
CA GLU A 321 6.32 -1.42 -2.21
C GLU A 321 5.53 -2.61 -1.69
N VAL A 322 5.38 -3.62 -2.54
CA VAL A 322 5.00 -4.99 -2.18
C VAL A 322 6.15 -5.92 -2.59
N ARG A 323 6.35 -6.99 -1.84
CA ARG A 323 7.36 -8.02 -2.13
C ARG A 323 6.75 -9.41 -2.08
N PHE A 324 7.16 -10.24 -3.03
CA PHE A 324 6.76 -11.63 -3.19
C PHE A 324 8.01 -12.46 -3.42
N ARG A 325 8.29 -13.43 -2.55
CA ARG A 325 9.44 -14.34 -2.71
C ARG A 325 8.99 -15.79 -2.74
N GLY A 326 9.56 -16.54 -3.66
CA GLY A 326 9.18 -17.93 -3.92
C GLY A 326 10.00 -18.53 -5.06
N ALA A 327 9.58 -19.70 -5.52
CA ALA A 327 10.16 -20.36 -6.68
C ALA A 327 9.07 -20.68 -7.70
N SER A 328 9.47 -20.93 -8.96
CA SER A 328 8.55 -21.52 -9.94
C SER A 328 8.01 -22.86 -9.40
N SER A 329 6.72 -23.13 -9.64
CA SER A 329 6.09 -24.39 -9.25
C SER A 329 6.51 -25.57 -10.12
#